data_AF-A0A914D8M2-F1
#
_entry.id   AF-A0A914D8M2-F1
#
_cell.length_a   1.000
_cell.length_b   1.000
_cell.length_c   1.000
_cell.angle_alpha   90.00
_cell.angle_beta   90.00
_cell.angle_gamma   90.00
#
_symmetry.space_group_name_H-M   'P 1'
#
loop_
_entity.id
_entity.type
_entity.pdbx_description
1 polymer ?
#
loop_
_entity_poly.entity_id
_entity_poly.type
_entity_poly.pdbx_seq_one_letter_code
_entity_poly.pdbx_strand_id
1 'polypeptide(L)'
;MYMLLRERDLHNDNYYKCLCGTHVRTGAFIVAIIGVVFGLIQLLSASTPCLNSGIVKYNILCGLLTIFVNSLVICADQKEKPWAYLPYIIFKGLVILFYAFVVIVLLIIGIFAPSDAPTIFSGKTPEEQIMAVRIVFISGAIVLLIFNAFLLWFASIVFRAYQYMREAVNQGILGNQQEIDDRIFS
;
A
#
# COMPACT_ATOMS: atom_id res chain seq x y z
N MET A 1 7.92 37.39 7.20
CA MET A 1 7.73 37.42 5.72
C MET A 1 8.55 36.37 4.99
N TYR A 2 9.86 36.22 5.24
CA TYR A 2 10.70 35.19 4.61
C TYR A 2 10.22 33.74 4.79
N MET A 3 9.64 33.40 5.95
CA MET A 3 9.12 32.05 6.23
C MET A 3 7.94 31.67 5.31
N LEU A 4 7.03 32.61 5.03
CA LEU A 4 5.87 32.39 4.16
C LEU A 4 6.25 32.23 2.68
N LEU A 5 7.36 32.84 2.24
CA LEU A 5 7.88 32.66 0.89
C LEU A 5 8.48 31.27 0.72
N ARG A 6 9.23 30.78 1.73
CA ARG A 6 9.85 29.46 1.70
C ARG A 6 8.84 28.32 1.68
N GLU A 7 7.77 28.43 2.46
CA GLU A 7 6.68 27.46 2.46
C GLU A 7 5.99 27.39 1.09
N ARG A 8 5.75 28.56 0.47
CA ARG A 8 5.16 28.64 -0.87
C ARG A 8 6.06 28.00 -1.93
N ASP A 9 7.37 28.21 -1.85
CA ASP A 9 8.33 27.63 -2.78
C ASP A 9 8.37 26.10 -2.66
N LEU A 10 8.39 25.58 -1.42
CA LEU A 10 8.37 24.13 -1.18
C LEU A 10 7.05 23.49 -1.63
N HIS A 11 5.92 24.16 -1.40
CA HIS A 11 4.60 23.67 -1.81
C HIS A 11 4.40 23.70 -3.34
N ASN A 12 5.02 24.66 -4.03
CA ASN A 12 4.90 24.80 -5.49
C ASN A 12 5.84 23.89 -6.28
N ASP A 13 6.80 23.24 -5.63
CA ASP A 13 7.71 22.31 -6.28
C ASP A 13 6.93 21.17 -6.95
N ASN A 14 7.16 20.99 -8.25
CA ASN A 14 6.55 19.92 -9.02
C ASN A 14 6.97 18.54 -8.49
N TYR A 15 8.09 18.46 -7.77
CA TYR A 15 8.52 17.25 -7.06
C TYR A 15 7.54 16.79 -5.97
N TYR A 16 6.65 17.64 -5.45
CA TYR A 16 5.63 17.25 -4.46
C TYR A 16 4.22 17.18 -5.04
N LYS A 17 4.10 17.04 -6.36
CA LYS A 17 2.82 16.81 -7.04
C LYS A 17 2.72 15.38 -7.58
N CYS A 18 1.57 14.75 -7.34
CA CYS A 18 1.19 13.48 -7.95
C CYS A 18 1.04 13.64 -9.47
N LEU A 19 0.98 12.53 -10.21
CA LEU A 19 0.75 12.54 -11.66
C LEU A 19 -0.56 13.22 -12.07
N CYS A 20 -1.56 13.20 -11.17
CA CYS A 20 -2.84 13.90 -11.34
C CYS A 20 -2.79 15.40 -10.97
N GLY A 21 -1.61 15.95 -10.63
CA GLY A 21 -1.44 17.35 -10.21
C GLY A 21 -1.77 17.64 -8.75
N THR A 22 -2.34 16.68 -8.01
CA THR A 22 -2.64 16.81 -6.58
C THR A 22 -1.36 16.83 -5.73
N HIS A 23 -1.31 17.65 -4.67
CA HIS A 23 -0.17 17.65 -3.73
C HIS A 23 -0.04 16.29 -3.02
N VAL A 24 1.20 15.83 -2.80
CA VAL A 24 1.47 14.49 -2.22
C VAL A 24 0.86 14.29 -0.84
N ARG A 25 0.72 15.36 -0.04
CA ARG A 25 0.07 15.32 1.29
C ARG A 25 -1.41 14.92 1.16
N THR A 26 -2.16 15.61 0.31
CA THR A 26 -3.56 15.26 -0.02
C THR A 26 -3.67 13.88 -0.66
N GLY A 27 -2.73 13.53 -1.56
CA GLY A 27 -2.67 12.19 -2.15
C GLY A 27 -2.50 11.09 -1.10
N ALA A 28 -1.57 11.26 -0.16
CA ALA A 28 -1.32 10.31 0.91
C ALA A 28 -2.53 10.16 1.84
N PHE A 29 -3.23 11.25 2.14
CA PHE A 29 -4.47 11.23 2.92
C PHE A 29 -5.57 10.41 2.21
N ILE A 30 -5.80 10.64 0.91
CA ILE A 30 -6.76 9.87 0.11
C ILE A 30 -6.37 8.39 0.07
N VAL A 31 -5.09 8.07 -0.16
CA VAL A 31 -4.57 6.70 -0.15
C VAL A 31 -4.82 6.01 1.19
N ALA A 32 -4.63 6.74 2.30
CA ALA A 32 -4.87 6.21 3.63
C ALA A 32 -6.36 5.89 3.87
N ILE A 33 -7.28 6.78 3.47
CA ILE A 33 -8.73 6.52 3.55
C ILE A 33 -9.11 5.29 2.74
N ILE A 34 -8.64 5.21 1.49
CA ILE A 34 -8.88 4.06 0.61
C ILE A 34 -8.35 2.78 1.29
N GLY A 35 -7.15 2.83 1.86
CA GLY A 35 -6.56 1.72 2.60
C GLY A 35 -7.38 1.26 3.81
N VAL A 36 -7.95 2.19 4.59
CA VAL A 36 -8.87 1.87 5.69
C VAL A 36 -10.12 1.17 5.17
N VAL A 37 -10.73 1.68 4.09
CA VAL A 37 -11.91 1.08 3.47
C VAL A 37 -11.62 -0.34 2.98
N PHE A 38 -10.49 -0.57 2.31
CA PHE A 38 -10.08 -1.92 1.90
C PHE A 38 -9.84 -2.85 3.10
N GLY A 39 -9.26 -2.34 4.19
CA GLY A 39 -9.12 -3.10 5.43
C GLY A 39 -10.45 -3.53 6.02
N LEU A 40 -11.46 -2.64 6.01
CA LEU A 40 -12.82 -2.97 6.46
C LEU A 40 -13.48 -4.02 5.56
N ILE A 41 -13.35 -3.90 4.24
CA ILE A 41 -13.85 -4.90 3.28
C ILE A 41 -13.19 -6.26 3.53
N GLN A 42 -11.89 -6.29 3.85
CA GLN A 42 -11.17 -7.52 4.19
C GLN A 42 -11.65 -8.15 5.51
N LEU A 43 -12.02 -7.34 6.51
CA LEU A 43 -12.63 -7.86 7.74
C LEU A 43 -14.03 -8.43 7.48
N LEU A 44 -14.83 -7.76 6.64
CA LEU A 44 -16.14 -8.27 6.24
C LEU A 44 -16.03 -9.59 5.47
N SER A 45 -15.06 -9.71 4.55
CA SER A 45 -14.87 -10.97 3.81
C SER A 45 -14.46 -12.14 4.70
N ALA A 46 -13.81 -11.88 5.85
CA ALA A 46 -13.46 -12.91 6.83
C ALA A 46 -14.68 -13.50 7.55
N SER A 47 -15.84 -12.82 7.53
CA SER A 47 -17.10 -13.32 8.08
C SER A 47 -17.82 -14.34 7.18
N THR A 48 -17.31 -14.56 5.97
CA THR A 48 -17.96 -15.46 4.99
C THR A 48 -17.74 -16.91 5.40
N PRO A 49 -18.80 -17.73 5.53
CA PRO A 49 -18.72 -19.11 6.04
C PRO A 49 -17.94 -20.07 5.13
N CYS A 50 -17.61 -19.66 3.90
CA CYS A 50 -16.91 -20.48 2.91
C CYS A 50 -15.38 -20.56 3.12
N LEU A 51 -14.82 -19.83 4.07
CA LEU A 51 -13.37 -19.76 4.30
C LEU A 51 -12.91 -20.73 5.39
N ASN A 52 -11.78 -21.39 5.14
CA ASN A 52 -11.12 -22.22 6.16
C ASN A 52 -10.70 -21.37 7.36
N SER A 53 -10.85 -21.90 8.58
CA SER A 53 -10.58 -21.20 9.85
C SER A 53 -9.19 -20.53 9.92
N GLY A 54 -8.17 -21.13 9.30
CA GLY A 54 -6.83 -20.52 9.20
C GLY A 54 -6.78 -19.28 8.31
N ILE A 55 -7.45 -19.33 7.16
CA ILE A 55 -7.54 -18.22 6.21
C ILE A 55 -8.33 -17.06 6.82
N VAL A 56 -9.40 -17.36 7.57
CA VAL A 56 -10.19 -16.37 8.31
C VAL A 56 -9.31 -15.59 9.30
N LYS A 57 -8.57 -16.30 10.17
CA LYS A 57 -7.68 -15.66 11.16
C LYS A 57 -6.62 -14.78 10.49
N TYR A 58 -6.02 -15.26 9.41
CA TYR A 58 -5.05 -14.50 8.63
C TYR A 58 -5.66 -13.22 8.04
N ASN A 59 -6.85 -13.32 7.42
CA ASN A 59 -7.53 -12.16 6.85
C ASN A 59 -7.91 -11.12 7.92
N ILE A 60 -8.36 -11.56 9.10
CA ILE A 60 -8.66 -10.66 10.22
C ILE A 60 -7.40 -9.89 10.64
N LEU A 61 -6.28 -10.61 10.84
CA LEU A 61 -5.02 -9.99 11.23
C LEU A 61 -4.53 -8.99 10.19
N CYS A 62 -4.53 -9.36 8.90
CA CYS A 62 -4.13 -8.48 7.81
C CYS A 62 -5.05 -7.25 7.68
N GLY A 63 -6.36 -7.43 7.87
CA GLY A 63 -7.33 -6.34 7.86
C GLY A 63 -7.09 -5.34 8.98
N LEU A 64 -6.91 -5.82 10.22
CA LEU A 64 -6.62 -4.98 11.38
C LEU A 64 -5.29 -4.23 11.23
N LEU A 65 -4.23 -4.92 10.78
CA LEU A 65 -2.94 -4.29 10.52
C LEU A 65 -3.05 -3.22 9.43
N THR A 66 -3.80 -3.50 8.36
CA THR A 66 -4.03 -2.53 7.28
C THR A 66 -4.76 -1.29 7.80
N ILE A 67 -5.83 -1.46 8.58
CA ILE A 67 -6.55 -0.33 9.19
C ILE A 67 -5.60 0.46 10.09
N PHE A 68 -4.85 -0.22 10.96
CA PHE A 68 -3.93 0.42 11.90
C PHE A 68 -2.87 1.27 11.20
N VAL A 69 -2.15 0.72 10.21
CA VAL A 69 -1.07 1.47 9.54
C VAL A 69 -1.60 2.62 8.69
N ASN A 70 -2.79 2.50 8.09
CA ASN A 70 -3.39 3.60 7.32
C ASN A 70 -3.94 4.70 8.25
N SER A 71 -4.53 4.33 9.39
CA SER A 71 -4.95 5.29 10.42
C SER A 71 -3.75 6.08 10.97
N LEU A 72 -2.57 5.46 11.10
CA LEU A 72 -1.35 6.18 11.46
C LEU A 72 -0.95 7.22 10.44
N VAL A 73 -1.12 6.97 9.13
CA VAL A 73 -0.88 7.97 8.07
C VAL A 73 -1.84 9.15 8.21
N ILE A 74 -3.12 8.90 8.50
CA ILE A 74 -4.11 9.96 8.75
C ILE A 74 -3.70 10.79 9.98
N CYS A 75 -3.31 10.13 11.08
CA CYS A 75 -2.83 10.82 12.28
C CYS A 75 -1.52 11.58 12.03
N ALA A 76 -0.64 11.05 11.19
CA ALA A 76 0.63 11.69 10.84
C ALA A 76 0.39 13.01 10.09
N ASP A 77 -0.59 13.01 9.19
CA ASP A 77 -1.01 14.18 8.42
C ASP A 77 -1.65 15.25 9.32
N GLN A 78 -2.56 14.85 10.21
CA GLN A 78 -3.27 15.77 11.12
C GLN A 78 -2.37 16.35 12.21
N LYS A 79 -1.44 15.56 12.75
CA LYS A 79 -0.53 15.98 13.82
C LYS A 79 0.81 16.51 13.31
N GLU A 80 0.98 16.54 11.99
CA GLU A 80 2.19 16.99 11.32
C GLU A 80 3.47 16.24 11.77
N LYS A 81 3.32 14.95 12.11
CA LYS A 81 4.40 14.11 12.64
C LYS A 81 4.94 13.16 11.56
N PRO A 82 6.10 13.46 10.93
CA PRO A 82 6.62 12.65 9.82
C PRO A 82 6.93 11.21 10.24
N TRP A 83 7.38 10.97 11.47
CA TRP A 83 7.73 9.62 11.94
C TRP A 83 6.53 8.65 11.95
N ALA A 84 5.30 9.15 12.03
CA ALA A 84 4.10 8.31 12.01
C ALA A 84 3.78 7.72 10.62
N TYR A 85 4.45 8.17 9.55
CA TYR A 85 4.40 7.53 8.23
C TYR A 85 5.26 6.26 8.13
N LEU A 86 6.29 6.10 8.98
CA LEU A 86 7.25 5.01 8.88
C LEU A 86 6.63 3.61 9.02
N PRO A 87 5.71 3.35 9.97
CA PRO A 87 5.07 2.04 10.09
C PRO A 87 4.36 1.62 8.80
N TYR A 88 3.70 2.56 8.12
CA TYR A 88 3.07 2.30 6.82
C TYR A 88 4.10 1.95 5.76
N ILE A 89 5.17 2.73 5.63
CA ILE A 89 6.21 2.52 4.60
C ILE A 89 6.89 1.17 4.79
N ILE A 90 7.26 0.81 6.02
CA ILE A 90 7.88 -0.47 6.34
C ILE A 90 6.91 -1.63 6.05
N PHE A 91 5.67 -1.53 6.54
CA PHE A 91 4.67 -2.58 6.35
C PHE A 91 4.36 -2.80 4.86
N LYS A 92 4.12 -1.73 4.09
CA LYS A 92 3.85 -1.83 2.66
C LYS A 92 5.07 -2.30 1.87
N GLY A 93 6.28 -1.90 2.26
CA GLY A 93 7.52 -2.43 1.68
C GLY A 93 7.61 -3.95 1.83
N LEU A 94 7.35 -4.47 3.04
CA LEU A 94 7.33 -5.92 3.28
C LEU A 94 6.24 -6.64 2.48
N VAL A 95 5.04 -6.05 2.38
CA VAL A 95 3.93 -6.59 1.59
C VAL A 95 4.28 -6.64 0.09
N ILE A 96 4.89 -5.59 -0.46
CA ILE A 96 5.32 -5.53 -1.86
C ILE A 96 6.39 -6.60 -2.15
N LEU A 97 7.36 -6.77 -1.25
CA LEU A 97 8.39 -7.80 -1.37
C LEU A 97 7.79 -9.21 -1.31
N PHE A 98 6.85 -9.44 -0.40
CA PHE A 98 6.13 -10.70 -0.31
C PHE A 98 5.38 -11.01 -1.61
N TYR A 99 4.62 -10.06 -2.16
CA TYR A 99 3.92 -10.26 -3.43
C TYR A 99 4.88 -10.47 -4.60
N ALA A 100 6.01 -9.77 -4.64
CA ALA A 100 7.04 -10.00 -5.66
C ALA A 100 7.59 -11.45 -5.59
N PHE A 101 7.82 -11.95 -4.37
CA PHE A 101 8.22 -13.35 -4.16
C PHE A 101 7.14 -14.33 -4.63
N VAL A 102 5.86 -14.11 -4.28
CA VAL A 102 4.75 -14.95 -4.74
C VAL A 102 4.66 -14.96 -6.28
N VAL A 103 4.81 -13.81 -6.94
CA VAL A 103 4.83 -13.73 -8.40
C VAL A 103 5.94 -14.60 -9.00
N ILE A 104 7.15 -14.55 -8.44
CA ILE A 104 8.27 -15.39 -8.89
C ILE A 104 7.91 -16.87 -8.75
N VAL A 105 7.36 -17.29 -7.61
CA VAL A 105 6.94 -18.67 -7.37
C VAL A 105 5.88 -19.12 -8.39
N LEU A 106 4.87 -18.29 -8.65
CA LEU A 106 3.82 -18.60 -9.63
C LEU A 106 4.39 -18.72 -11.06
N LEU A 107 5.35 -17.88 -11.43
CA LEU A 107 6.02 -17.98 -12.73
C LEU A 107 6.85 -19.27 -12.83
N ILE A 108 7.58 -19.64 -11.78
CA ILE A 108 8.33 -20.91 -11.74
C ILE A 108 7.37 -22.09 -11.90
N ILE A 109 6.27 -22.12 -11.14
CA ILE A 109 5.26 -23.19 -11.25
C ILE A 109 4.62 -23.19 -12.64
N GLY A 110 4.32 -22.02 -13.20
CA GLY A 110 3.73 -21.89 -14.53
C GLY A 110 4.66 -22.33 -15.66
N ILE A 111 5.97 -22.11 -15.54
CA ILE A 111 6.95 -22.51 -16.57
C ILE A 111 7.32 -23.99 -16.42
N PHE A 112 7.60 -24.42 -15.19
CA PHE A 112 8.08 -25.77 -14.86
C PHE A 112 6.96 -26.70 -14.37
N ALA A 113 5.71 -26.42 -14.74
CA ALA A 113 4.56 -27.24 -14.34
C ALA A 113 4.85 -28.72 -14.67
N PRO A 114 4.86 -29.62 -13.66
CA PRO A 114 5.15 -31.03 -13.88
C PRO A 114 4.08 -31.64 -14.78
N SER A 115 4.49 -32.61 -15.61
CA SER A 115 3.57 -33.38 -16.47
C SER A 115 2.50 -34.12 -15.68
N ASP A 116 2.79 -34.41 -14.41
CA ASP A 116 1.95 -35.21 -13.52
C ASP A 116 1.11 -34.33 -12.59
N ALA A 117 0.79 -33.10 -13.02
CA ALA A 117 -0.06 -32.20 -12.25
C ALA A 117 -1.38 -32.90 -11.90
N PRO A 118 -1.88 -32.76 -10.65
CA PRO A 118 -3.12 -33.41 -10.25
C PRO A 118 -4.22 -33.07 -11.24
N THR A 119 -5.02 -34.08 -11.61
CA THR A 119 -6.12 -33.95 -12.58
C THR A 119 -7.23 -33.10 -11.97
N ILE A 120 -7.05 -31.77 -11.96
CA ILE A 120 -8.02 -30.82 -11.41
C ILE A 120 -9.19 -30.63 -12.41
N PHE A 121 -8.97 -30.90 -13.70
CA PHE A 121 -9.96 -30.76 -14.76
C PHE A 121 -10.39 -32.13 -15.30
N SER A 122 -11.49 -32.67 -14.77
CA SER A 122 -12.10 -33.91 -15.26
C SER A 122 -12.47 -33.80 -16.75
N GLY A 123 -12.08 -34.79 -17.56
CA GLY A 123 -12.46 -34.88 -18.97
C GLY A 123 -11.53 -34.22 -19.99
N LYS A 124 -10.37 -33.69 -19.56
CA LYS A 124 -9.34 -33.12 -20.45
C LYS A 124 -8.16 -34.06 -20.68
N THR A 125 -7.50 -33.94 -21.83
CA THR A 125 -6.24 -34.67 -22.08
C THR A 125 -5.12 -34.14 -21.17
N PRO A 126 -4.07 -34.93 -20.89
CA PRO A 126 -2.95 -34.48 -20.07
C PRO A 126 -2.30 -33.18 -20.59
N GLU A 127 -2.17 -33.05 -21.92
CA GLU A 127 -1.64 -31.84 -22.56
C GLU A 127 -2.53 -30.60 -22.32
N GLU A 128 -3.85 -30.77 -22.43
CA GLU A 128 -4.82 -29.70 -22.14
C GLU A 128 -4.82 -29.31 -20.67
N GLN A 129 -4.59 -30.26 -19.75
CA GLN A 129 -4.47 -29.99 -18.32
C GLN A 129 -3.20 -29.19 -18.01
N ILE A 130 -2.05 -29.61 -18.55
CA ILE A 130 -0.80 -28.88 -18.40
C ILE A 130 -0.97 -27.46 -18.95
N MET A 131 -1.52 -27.31 -20.15
CA MET A 131 -1.78 -25.98 -20.74
C MET A 131 -2.71 -25.13 -19.86
N ALA A 132 -3.79 -25.71 -19.32
CA ALA A 132 -4.70 -25.01 -18.42
C ALA A 132 -4.00 -24.54 -17.13
N VAL A 133 -3.18 -25.40 -16.52
CA VAL A 133 -2.36 -25.04 -15.34
C VAL A 133 -1.43 -23.88 -15.68
N ARG A 134 -0.66 -23.97 -16.78
CA ARG A 134 0.23 -22.89 -17.20
C ARG A 134 -0.52 -21.57 -17.38
N ILE A 135 -1.67 -21.59 -18.06
CA ILE A 135 -2.50 -20.40 -18.27
C ILE A 135 -2.96 -19.81 -16.93
N VAL A 136 -3.45 -20.62 -15.99
CA VAL A 136 -3.93 -20.14 -14.69
C VAL A 136 -2.80 -19.50 -13.88
N PHE A 137 -1.63 -20.15 -13.80
CA PHE A 137 -0.50 -19.64 -13.03
C PHE A 137 0.12 -18.38 -13.67
N ILE A 138 0.30 -18.37 -14.99
CA ILE A 138 0.86 -17.22 -15.71
C ILE A 138 -0.12 -16.02 -15.66
N SER A 139 -1.41 -16.24 -15.91
CA SER A 139 -2.41 -15.16 -15.82
C SER A 139 -2.53 -14.63 -14.39
N GLY A 140 -2.51 -15.51 -13.39
CA GLY A 140 -2.46 -15.12 -11.97
C GLY A 140 -1.23 -14.29 -11.62
N ALA A 141 -0.04 -14.68 -12.14
CA ALA A 141 1.19 -13.93 -11.96
C ALA A 141 1.12 -12.52 -12.59
N ILE A 142 0.54 -12.39 -13.78
CA ILE A 142 0.34 -11.09 -14.46
C ILE A 142 -0.59 -10.20 -13.64
N VAL A 143 -1.73 -10.72 -13.17
CA VAL A 143 -2.67 -9.97 -12.34
C VAL A 143 -2.00 -9.49 -11.05
N LEU A 144 -1.24 -10.37 -10.38
CA LEU A 144 -0.51 -9.99 -9.17
C LEU A 144 0.60 -8.97 -9.44
N LEU A 145 1.28 -9.05 -10.59
CA LEU A 145 2.30 -8.07 -10.97
C LEU A 145 1.70 -6.68 -11.19
N ILE A 146 0.56 -6.60 -11.88
CA ILE A 146 -0.19 -5.34 -12.05
C ILE A 146 -0.62 -4.80 -10.68
N PHE A 147 -1.20 -5.65 -9.83
CA PHE A 147 -1.59 -5.27 -8.48
C PHE A 147 -0.39 -4.76 -7.66
N ASN A 148 0.76 -5.42 -7.73
CA ASN A 148 1.97 -5.00 -7.02
C ASN A 148 2.51 -3.65 -7.54
N ALA A 149 2.40 -3.38 -8.85
CA ALA A 149 2.75 -2.08 -9.43
C ALA A 149 1.86 -0.96 -8.87
N PHE A 150 0.56 -1.20 -8.70
CA PHE A 150 -0.34 -0.26 -8.04
C PHE A 150 0.03 -0.04 -6.57
N LEU A 151 0.35 -1.10 -5.83
CA LEU A 151 0.82 -0.98 -4.44
C LEU A 151 2.09 -0.14 -4.33
N LEU A 152 3.06 -0.37 -5.22
CA LEU A 152 4.29 0.40 -5.29
C LEU A 152 4.01 1.87 -5.60
N TRP A 153 3.10 2.14 -6.54
CA TRP A 153 2.69 3.50 -6.86
C TRP A 153 2.07 4.21 -5.66
N PHE A 154 1.12 3.59 -4.95
CA PHE A 154 0.54 4.17 -3.73
C PHE A 154 1.58 4.37 -2.63
N ALA A 155 2.47 3.40 -2.41
CA ALA A 155 3.55 3.51 -1.44
C ALA A 155 4.50 4.68 -1.79
N SER A 156 4.78 4.91 -3.08
CA SER A 156 5.61 6.04 -3.53
C SER A 156 4.98 7.41 -3.20
N ILE A 157 3.66 7.54 -3.29
CA ILE A 157 2.94 8.77 -2.93
C ILE A 157 3.10 9.05 -1.44
N VAL A 158 2.87 8.04 -0.61
CA VAL A 158 3.00 8.18 0.86
C VAL A 158 4.45 8.43 1.27
N PHE A 159 5.42 7.81 0.59
CA PHE A 159 6.84 8.06 0.81
C PHE A 159 7.25 9.50 0.47
N ARG A 160 6.76 10.05 -0.66
CA ARG A 160 7.00 11.45 -1.03
C ARG A 160 6.34 12.42 -0.04
N ALA A 161 5.15 12.08 0.46
CA ALA A 161 4.52 12.86 1.53
C ALA A 161 5.36 12.84 2.83
N TYR A 162 5.92 11.68 3.19
CA TYR A 162 6.86 11.59 4.31
C TYR A 162 8.11 12.46 4.11
N GLN A 163 8.71 12.44 2.91
CA GLN A 163 9.87 13.28 2.58
C GLN A 163 9.53 14.77 2.70
N TYR A 164 8.40 15.20 2.12
CA TYR A 164 7.90 16.56 2.23
C TYR A 164 7.76 16.99 3.70
N MET A 165 7.08 16.19 4.52
CA MET A 165 6.86 16.51 5.94
C MET A 165 8.18 16.58 6.71
N ARG A 166 9.12 15.66 6.44
CA ARG A 166 10.45 15.66 7.06
C ARG A 166 11.25 16.91 6.70
N GLU A 167 11.20 17.33 5.44
CA GLU A 167 11.88 18.54 4.98
C GLU A 167 11.26 19.81 5.56
N ALA A 168 9.93 19.88 5.62
CA ALA A 168 9.21 20.98 6.24
C ALA A 168 9.55 21.13 7.74
N VAL A 169 9.71 20.02 8.47
CA VAL A 169 10.20 20.02 9.86
C VAL A 169 11.65 20.52 9.92
N ASN A 170 12.55 19.98 9.08
CA ASN A 170 13.97 20.35 9.08
C ASN A 170 14.20 21.84 8.74
N GLN A 171 13.31 22.43 7.93
CA GLN A 171 13.35 23.85 7.58
C GLN A 171 12.70 24.76 8.64
N GLY A 172 12.16 24.19 9.72
CA GLY A 172 11.50 24.93 10.80
C GLY A 172 10.12 25.49 10.45
N ILE A 173 9.52 25.03 9.35
CA ILE A 173 8.21 25.51 8.87
C ILE A 173 7.12 25.01 9.83
N LEU A 174 7.11 23.71 10.13
CA LEU A 174 6.08 23.09 10.98
C LEU A 174 6.35 23.27 12.49
N GLY A 175 7.63 23.39 12.89
CA GLY A 175 8.01 23.51 14.29
C GLY A 175 7.54 24.81 14.95
N ASN A 176 7.54 25.93 14.22
CA ASN A 176 7.09 27.21 14.75
C ASN A 176 5.56 27.33 14.83
N GLN A 177 4.84 26.61 13.98
CA GLN A 177 3.39 26.70 13.91
C GLN A 177 2.73 26.01 15.11
N GLN A 178 3.26 24.86 15.51
CA GLN A 178 2.80 24.15 16.70
C GLN A 178 3.04 24.94 17.99
N GLU A 179 4.17 25.67 18.10
CA GLU A 179 4.45 26.53 19.25
C GLU A 179 3.54 27.77 19.31
N ILE A 180 3.08 28.26 18.16
CA ILE A 180 2.11 29.37 18.08
C ILE A 180 0.71 28.88 18.48
N ASP A 181 0.28 27.73 17.97
CA ASP A 181 -1.03 27.15 18.32
C ASP A 181 -1.11 26.82 19.82
N ASP A 182 -0.07 26.20 20.38
CA ASP A 182 -0.02 25.90 21.82
C ASP A 182 -0.10 27.17 22.68
N ARG A 183 0.44 28.32 22.22
CA ARG A 183 0.34 29.61 22.93
C ARG A 183 -1.01 30.32 22.77
N ILE A 184 -1.75 30.06 21.69
CA ILE A 184 -3.07 30.67 21.45
C ILE A 184 -4.15 29.92 22.23
N PHE A 185 -3.99 28.62 22.43
CA PHE A 185 -4.99 27.75 23.06
C PHE A 185 -4.68 27.36 24.52
N SER A 186 -3.58 27.84 25.10
CA SER A 186 -3.25 27.74 26.54
C SER A 186 -3.77 28.94 27.33
#